data_AF-A0A7X8XYR3-F1
#
_entry.id   AF-A0A7X8XYR3-F1
#
_cell.length_a   1.000
_cell.length_b   1.000
_cell.length_c   1.000
_cell.angle_alpha   90.00
_cell.angle_beta   90.00
_cell.angle_gamma   90.00
#
_symmetry.space_group_name_H-M   'P 1'
#
loop_
_entity.id
_entity.type
_entity.pdbx_description
1 polymer ?
#
loop_
_entity_poly.entity_id
_entity_poly.type
_entity_poly.pdbx_seq_one_letter_code
_entity_poly.pdbx_strand_id
1 'polypeptide(L)'
;MVPHLEDLVCLLILPPSEGNREEVSCWLEVAVRNLEGFRPQPSVIRRSHNVMGARAEARRWTTESFLPLTPTNPRRETLMLGSDGWLHLCRLEGQRNLRQRPNDTIVDEIYEFQRLENPTPAQLDVVRQRVLLRLFPVGYQQWDLLSTQHRQELVRFGGGWQDAGAALERCEGIERVETLQLFLDQHAAESLRQEVQHAGLQGRLRPGVDVLAWLLAQPDWNLQPGLVAMARSAVQDSPEEAWELSRHPNPQVRLRLADLFENPADWLSWLARETDDRVRDRILRVLERRYDPADLVDQLHSEKDPVRREALGWALVHWNRGITRNQDWKALNRALSSGIGRENRTRLKEKLARQGRLGLRARLLG
;
A
#
# COMPACT_ATOMS: atom_id res chain seq x y z
N MET A 1 27.74 14.45 10.26
CA MET A 1 27.28 13.42 11.21
C MET A 1 26.39 12.43 10.51
N VAL A 2 26.50 11.16 10.90
CA VAL A 2 25.60 10.08 10.48
C VAL A 2 24.41 10.09 11.43
N PRO A 3 23.15 10.12 10.96
CA PRO A 3 22.01 10.06 11.85
C PRO A 3 21.90 8.70 12.53
N HIS A 4 21.52 8.68 13.82
CA HIS A 4 21.43 7.48 14.65
C HIS A 4 19.97 7.07 14.94
N LEU A 5 19.74 5.78 15.19
CA LEU A 5 18.42 5.25 15.53
C LEU A 5 17.82 5.89 16.78
N GLU A 6 18.66 6.10 17.80
CA GLU A 6 18.27 6.66 19.09
C GLU A 6 17.68 8.06 18.92
N ASP A 7 18.27 8.86 18.04
CA ASP A 7 17.79 10.20 17.69
C ASP A 7 16.42 10.13 17.02
N LEU A 8 16.23 9.19 16.09
CA LEU A 8 14.94 8.98 15.45
C LEU A 8 13.88 8.58 16.49
N VAL A 9 14.19 7.60 17.34
CA VAL A 9 13.27 7.12 18.38
C VAL A 9 12.86 8.25 19.32
N CYS A 10 13.81 9.06 19.77
CA CYS A 10 13.54 10.25 20.58
C CYS A 10 12.62 11.26 19.86
N LEU A 11 12.83 11.47 18.56
CA LEU A 11 12.13 12.50 17.79
C LEU A 11 10.80 12.06 17.17
N LEU A 12 10.53 10.75 17.08
CA LEU A 12 9.26 10.23 16.54
C LEU A 12 8.07 10.61 17.41
N ILE A 13 8.27 10.67 18.73
CA ILE A 13 7.24 11.00 19.71
C ILE A 13 7.44 12.43 20.18
N LEU A 14 6.37 13.23 20.19
CA LEU A 14 6.42 14.59 20.72
C LEU A 14 6.51 14.55 22.25
N PRO A 15 7.40 15.36 22.87
CA PRO A 15 7.44 15.48 24.31
C PRO A 15 6.19 16.21 24.83
N PRO A 16 5.78 15.96 26.08
CA PRO A 16 4.69 16.72 26.70
C PRO A 16 5.06 18.20 26.80
N SER A 17 4.28 19.07 26.15
CA SER A 17 4.57 20.52 26.11
C SER A 17 4.26 21.25 27.42
N GLU A 18 3.41 20.68 28.28
CA GLU A 18 3.00 21.30 29.54
C GLU A 18 3.85 20.80 30.70
N GLY A 19 4.58 21.71 31.36
CA GLY A 19 5.25 21.45 32.63
C GLY A 19 6.62 20.75 32.56
N ASN A 20 7.11 20.37 31.37
CA ASN A 20 8.33 19.56 31.24
C ASN A 20 9.40 20.21 30.32
N ARG A 21 9.96 21.35 30.78
CA ARG A 21 10.91 22.15 29.98
C ARG A 21 12.22 21.43 29.67
N GLU A 22 12.73 20.62 30.60
CA GLU A 22 13.99 19.91 30.41
C GLU A 22 13.89 18.87 29.30
N GLU A 23 12.78 18.12 29.24
CA GLU A 23 12.54 17.14 28.19
C GLU A 23 12.40 17.81 26.82
N VAL A 24 11.67 18.92 26.73
CA VAL A 24 11.54 19.71 25.49
C VAL A 24 12.90 20.26 25.05
N SER A 25 13.73 20.76 25.97
CA SER A 25 15.07 21.26 25.66
C SER A 25 15.97 20.16 25.09
N CYS A 26 16.03 19.01 25.77
CA CYS A 26 16.80 17.85 25.31
C CYS A 26 16.33 17.38 23.92
N TRP A 27 15.02 17.33 23.70
CA TRP A 27 14.42 16.97 22.42
C TRP A 27 14.81 17.95 21.30
N LEU A 28 14.79 19.26 21.58
CA LEU A 28 15.21 20.30 20.62
C LEU A 28 16.71 20.25 20.31
N GLU A 29 17.55 19.94 21.29
CA GLU A 29 18.99 19.74 21.06
C GLU A 29 19.27 18.56 20.11
N VAL A 30 18.56 17.44 20.30
CA VAL A 30 18.62 16.30 19.37
C VAL A 30 18.13 16.69 17.98
N ALA A 31 17.07 17.51 17.88
CA ALA A 31 16.59 18.03 16.60
C ALA A 31 17.61 18.94 15.91
N VAL A 32 18.26 19.86 16.64
CA VAL A 32 19.31 20.74 16.10
C VAL A 32 20.43 19.93 15.48
N ARG A 33 20.97 18.94 16.22
CA ARG A 33 22.03 18.05 15.75
C ARG A 33 21.67 17.38 14.42
N ASN A 34 20.43 16.92 14.30
CA ASN A 34 19.94 16.26 13.09
C ASN A 34 19.56 17.23 11.97
N LEU A 35 19.51 18.54 12.24
CA LEU A 35 19.24 19.57 11.25
C LEU A 35 20.48 20.40 10.85
N GLU A 36 21.65 20.16 11.44
CA GLU A 36 22.91 20.84 11.10
C GLU A 36 23.32 20.78 9.62
N GLY A 37 22.73 19.86 8.83
CA GLY A 37 22.97 19.75 7.38
C GLY A 37 22.14 20.72 6.52
N PHE A 38 21.14 21.39 7.11
CA PHE A 38 20.43 22.48 6.44
C PHE A 38 21.24 23.75 6.58
N ARG A 39 21.38 24.52 5.49
CA ARG A 39 22.14 25.77 5.53
C ARG A 39 21.46 26.74 6.51
N PRO A 40 22.07 27.06 7.66
CA PRO A 40 21.54 28.12 8.50
C PRO A 40 21.54 29.41 7.70
N GLN A 41 20.49 30.20 7.85
CA GLN A 41 20.43 31.51 7.24
C GLN A 41 21.03 32.53 8.20
N PRO A 42 21.90 33.43 7.72
CA PRO A 42 22.28 34.58 8.53
C PRO A 42 21.02 35.39 8.83
N SER A 43 20.83 35.79 10.07
CA SER A 43 19.63 36.48 10.55
C SER A 43 19.53 37.94 10.09
N VAL A 44 20.48 38.41 9.27
CA VAL A 44 20.42 39.69 8.55
C VAL A 44 20.52 39.44 7.05
N ILE A 45 19.39 39.61 6.35
CA ILE A 45 19.32 39.48 4.89
C ILE A 45 19.51 40.86 4.26
N ARG A 46 20.61 41.03 3.52
CA ARG A 46 20.87 42.21 2.69
C ARG A 46 20.48 41.91 1.25
N ARG A 47 19.49 42.63 0.72
CA ARG A 47 19.15 42.54 -0.71
C ARG A 47 19.92 43.62 -1.50
N SER A 48 20.61 43.22 -2.56
CA SER A 48 21.20 44.12 -3.55
C SER A 48 20.59 43.87 -4.94
N HIS A 49 20.42 44.92 -5.75
CA HIS A 49 20.06 44.75 -7.16
C HIS A 49 20.88 45.57 -8.16
N ASN A 50 21.42 44.81 -9.11
CA ASN A 50 22.01 45.09 -10.42
C ASN A 50 22.00 46.53 -10.95
N VAL A 51 23.21 47.06 -11.11
CA VAL A 51 23.58 47.91 -12.24
C VAL A 51 24.51 47.08 -13.14
N MET A 52 24.12 46.84 -14.39
CA MET A 52 24.98 46.27 -15.46
C MET A 52 25.52 44.84 -15.24
N GLY A 53 24.69 43.91 -14.72
CA GLY A 53 24.96 42.47 -14.82
C GLY A 53 25.88 41.84 -13.76
N ALA A 54 26.49 42.63 -12.87
CA ALA A 54 27.26 42.09 -11.75
C ALA A 54 26.45 42.17 -10.44
N ARG A 55 26.03 41.01 -9.93
CA ARG A 55 25.31 40.88 -8.66
C ARG A 55 26.32 40.78 -7.53
N ALA A 56 26.54 41.87 -6.77
CA ALA A 56 27.39 41.85 -5.57
C ALA A 56 26.52 41.74 -4.31
N GLU A 57 26.57 40.59 -3.64
CA GLU A 57 25.88 40.33 -2.38
C GLU A 57 26.86 40.56 -1.22
N ALA A 58 26.57 41.51 -0.32
CA ALA A 58 27.39 41.75 0.87
C ALA A 58 26.58 41.38 2.12
N ARG A 59 26.91 40.26 2.75
CA ARG A 59 26.22 39.72 3.95
C ARG A 59 26.84 40.31 5.23
N ARG A 60 26.03 40.78 6.17
CA ARG A 60 26.49 41.08 7.54
C ARG A 60 25.97 39.96 8.45
N TRP A 61 26.84 39.42 9.28
CA TRP A 61 26.62 38.16 9.97
C TRP A 61 26.22 38.47 11.41
N THR A 62 25.14 37.86 11.89
CA THR A 62 25.06 37.48 13.30
C THR A 62 26.08 36.37 13.54
N THR A 63 26.60 36.26 14.77
CA THR A 63 27.39 35.07 15.17
C THR A 63 26.51 33.84 15.33
N GLU A 64 25.21 34.04 15.54
CA GLU A 64 24.21 32.99 15.74
C GLU A 64 23.58 32.55 14.42
N SER A 65 23.48 31.23 14.25
CA SER A 65 22.98 30.57 13.05
C SER A 65 21.58 30.04 13.30
N PHE A 66 20.61 30.45 12.48
CA PHE A 66 19.21 30.02 12.61
C PHE A 66 18.76 29.23 11.39
N LEU A 67 18.00 28.17 11.62
CA LEU A 67 17.35 27.39 10.57
C LEU A 67 15.86 27.76 10.48
N PRO A 68 15.39 28.34 9.37
CA PRO A 68 13.96 28.55 9.17
C PRO A 68 13.23 27.21 9.00
N LEU A 69 12.18 27.01 9.80
CA LEU A 69 11.34 25.80 9.80
C LEU A 69 10.04 26.00 8.99
N THR A 70 9.50 27.21 8.98
CA THR A 70 8.34 27.58 8.15
C THR A 70 8.76 28.43 6.95
N PRO A 71 7.97 28.51 5.87
CA PRO A 71 8.28 29.33 4.71
C PRO A 71 8.48 30.79 5.13
N THR A 72 9.60 31.39 4.72
CA THR A 72 9.88 32.81 4.93
C THR A 72 8.92 33.64 4.11
N ASN A 73 7.86 34.14 4.75
CA ASN A 73 6.94 35.08 4.15
C ASN A 73 7.18 36.44 4.82
N PRO A 74 7.62 37.48 4.09
CA PRO A 74 8.06 38.76 4.68
C PRO A 74 6.97 39.53 5.45
N ARG A 75 5.73 39.02 5.49
CA ARG A 75 4.61 39.58 6.26
C ARG A 75 4.11 38.66 7.39
N ARG A 76 4.74 37.51 7.62
CA ARG A 76 4.35 36.55 8.67
C ARG A 76 5.53 36.22 9.57
N GLU A 77 5.21 35.89 10.81
CA GLU A 77 6.15 35.32 11.77
C GLU A 77 6.68 33.98 11.23
N THR A 78 8.00 33.80 11.29
CA THR A 78 8.69 32.59 10.84
C THR A 78 9.23 31.85 12.06
N LEU A 79 8.93 30.57 12.19
CA LEU A 79 9.50 29.74 13.24
C LEU A 79 10.92 29.34 12.84
N MET A 80 11.88 29.55 13.72
CA MET A 80 13.28 29.24 13.50
C MET A 80 13.84 28.41 14.64
N LEU A 81 14.78 27.53 14.33
CA LEU A 81 15.55 26.77 15.30
C LEU A 81 16.97 27.34 15.38
N GLY A 82 17.39 27.76 16.56
CA GLY A 82 18.73 28.26 16.81
C GLY A 82 19.74 27.12 17.00
N SER A 83 21.01 27.40 16.74
CA SER A 83 22.12 26.49 17.04
C SER A 83 22.31 26.22 18.54
N ASP A 84 21.66 27.01 19.38
CA ASP A 84 21.66 26.94 20.84
C ASP A 84 20.61 25.97 21.40
N GLY A 85 19.85 25.26 20.55
CA GLY A 85 18.81 24.34 20.99
C GLY A 85 17.44 24.98 21.23
N TRP A 86 17.27 26.27 20.92
CA TRP A 86 16.03 27.00 21.22
C TRP A 86 15.19 27.29 19.98
N LEU A 87 13.86 27.33 20.18
CA LEU A 87 12.92 27.80 19.18
C LEU A 87 12.73 29.31 19.30
N HIS A 88 12.76 29.98 18.15
CA HIS A 88 12.58 31.41 18.04
C HIS A 88 11.46 31.74 17.07
N LEU A 89 10.65 32.73 17.44
CA LEU A 89 9.74 33.38 16.53
C LEU A 89 10.45 34.59 15.93
N CYS A 90 10.62 34.57 14.62
CA CYS A 90 11.27 35.63 13.87
C CYS A 90 10.22 36.51 13.19
N ARG A 91 10.29 37.83 13.43
CA ARG A 91 9.39 38.82 12.83
C ARG A 91 10.19 39.91 12.12
N LEU A 92 9.76 40.28 10.92
CA LEU A 92 10.28 41.47 10.24
C LEU A 92 9.75 42.72 10.96
N GLU A 93 10.64 43.45 11.61
CA GLU A 93 10.31 44.67 12.35
C GLU A 93 10.38 45.90 11.47
N GLY A 94 11.31 45.92 10.51
CA GLY A 94 11.46 47.08 9.64
C GLY A 94 12.46 46.89 8.53
N GLN A 95 12.50 47.89 7.65
CA GLN A 95 13.43 47.98 6.55
C GLN A 95 14.16 49.32 6.63
N ARG A 96 15.49 49.27 6.62
CA ARG A 96 16.35 50.46 6.63
C ARG A 96 17.05 50.61 5.29
N ASN A 97 16.79 51.72 4.61
CA ASN A 97 17.54 52.08 3.41
C ASN A 97 18.93 52.57 3.81
N LEU A 98 19.98 51.90 3.34
CA LEU A 98 21.36 52.24 3.70
C LEU A 98 22.02 53.21 2.72
N ARG A 99 21.63 53.21 1.43
CA ARG A 99 22.10 54.16 0.42
C ARG A 99 21.05 54.37 -0.68
N GLN A 100 20.83 55.63 -1.06
CA GLN A 100 20.20 56.00 -2.34
C GLN A 100 21.34 56.44 -3.28
N ARG A 101 21.69 55.61 -4.26
CA ARG A 101 22.24 56.13 -5.53
C ARG A 101 21.07 56.19 -6.50
N PRO A 102 21.06 57.12 -7.47
CA PRO A 102 20.09 57.05 -8.55
C PRO A 102 20.26 55.70 -9.25
N ASN A 103 19.23 54.84 -9.15
CA ASN A 103 19.13 53.48 -9.67
C ASN A 103 19.66 52.30 -8.82
N ASP A 104 20.04 52.52 -7.54
CA ASP A 104 20.51 51.43 -6.66
C ASP A 104 19.94 51.58 -5.24
N THR A 105 19.15 50.60 -4.81
CA THR A 105 18.49 50.59 -3.49
C THR A 105 19.03 49.42 -2.67
N ILE A 106 19.80 49.74 -1.63
CA ILE A 106 20.25 48.75 -0.64
C ILE A 106 19.36 48.88 0.59
N VAL A 107 18.67 47.79 0.93
CA VAL A 107 17.78 47.70 2.09
C VAL A 107 18.34 46.66 3.06
N ASP A 108 18.50 47.06 4.32
CA ASP A 108 18.70 46.17 5.46
C ASP A 108 17.31 45.78 6.01
N GLU A 109 16.98 44.50 5.99
CA GLU A 109 15.81 43.96 6.71
C GLU A 109 16.21 43.70 8.17
N ILE A 110 15.45 44.28 9.11
CA ILE A 110 15.66 44.14 10.55
C ILE A 110 14.64 43.13 11.07
N TYR A 111 15.15 42.06 11.66
CA TYR A 111 14.36 40.99 12.25
C TYR A 111 14.46 41.03 13.77
N GLU A 112 13.33 40.88 14.44
CA GLU A 112 13.25 40.61 15.87
C GLU A 112 13.11 39.10 16.10
N PHE A 113 13.85 38.59 17.08
CA PHE A 113 13.86 37.18 17.46
C PHE A 113 13.35 37.05 18.89
N GLN A 114 12.21 36.42 19.05
CA GLN A 114 11.66 36.10 20.36
C GLN A 114 11.88 34.62 20.66
N ARG A 115 12.66 34.32 21.69
CA ARG A 115 12.83 32.96 22.20
C ARG A 115 11.52 32.46 22.81
N LEU A 116 11.15 31.22 22.48
CA LEU A 116 9.94 30.56 22.96
C LEU A 116 10.26 29.68 24.17
N GLU A 117 9.94 30.16 25.38
CA GLU A 117 10.17 29.42 26.63
C GLU A 117 9.24 28.21 26.82
N ASN A 118 8.04 28.24 26.22
CA ASN A 118 7.10 27.12 26.24
C ASN A 118 6.52 26.92 24.82
N PRO A 119 7.22 26.20 23.95
CA PRO A 119 6.72 25.90 22.61
C PRO A 119 5.42 25.09 22.66
N THR A 120 4.47 25.45 21.80
CA THR A 120 3.21 24.70 21.65
C THR A 120 3.44 23.35 20.96
N PRO A 121 2.57 22.34 21.14
CA PRO A 121 2.65 21.08 20.41
C PRO A 121 2.71 21.26 18.89
N ALA A 122 1.99 22.23 18.34
CA ALA A 122 2.01 22.54 16.92
C ALA A 122 3.38 23.06 16.44
N GLN A 123 4.07 23.86 17.26
CA GLN A 123 5.43 24.34 16.94
C GLN A 123 6.46 23.21 17.02
N LEU A 124 6.35 22.34 18.02
CA LEU A 124 7.20 21.14 18.13
C LEU A 124 6.95 20.18 16.97
N ASP A 125 5.70 20.02 16.54
CA ASP A 125 5.39 19.17 15.38
C ASP A 125 6.03 19.70 14.10
N VAL A 126 6.11 21.03 13.90
CA VAL A 126 6.85 21.60 12.76
C VAL A 126 8.34 21.20 12.78
N VAL A 127 8.96 21.20 13.96
CA VAL A 127 10.35 20.71 14.12
C VAL A 127 10.41 19.23 13.77
N ARG A 128 9.52 18.43 14.38
CA ARG A 128 9.45 16.98 14.18
C ARG A 128 9.35 16.64 12.70
N GLN A 129 8.42 17.27 11.99
CA GLN A 129 8.24 17.09 10.56
C GLN A 129 9.53 17.41 9.79
N ARG A 130 10.24 18.48 10.15
CA ARG A 130 11.47 18.86 9.46
C ARG A 130 12.60 17.86 9.69
N VAL A 131 12.73 17.33 10.90
CA VAL A 131 13.77 16.34 11.22
C VAL A 131 13.44 14.97 10.60
N LEU A 132 12.19 14.53 10.69
CA LEU A 132 11.77 13.23 10.15
C LEU A 132 11.99 13.12 8.64
N LEU A 133 11.90 14.22 7.87
CA LEU A 133 12.30 14.21 6.44
C LEU A 133 13.74 13.72 6.20
N ARG A 134 14.64 13.91 7.17
CA ARG A 134 16.03 13.45 7.08
C ARG A 134 16.21 12.06 7.68
N LEU A 135 15.48 11.75 8.75
CA LEU A 135 15.67 10.52 9.52
C LEU A 135 14.83 9.35 9.04
N PHE A 136 13.76 9.57 8.28
CA PHE A 136 12.88 8.49 7.86
C PHE A 136 13.62 7.34 7.13
N PRO A 137 14.62 7.57 6.25
CA PRO A 137 15.32 6.48 5.58
C PRO A 137 16.07 5.58 6.56
N VAL A 138 16.64 6.16 7.62
CA VAL A 138 17.30 5.40 8.71
C VAL A 138 16.28 4.52 9.43
N GLY A 139 15.08 5.04 9.68
CA GLY A 139 13.99 4.31 10.30
C GLY A 139 13.55 3.09 9.49
N TYR A 140 13.38 3.22 8.17
CA TYR A 140 13.08 2.08 7.31
C TYR A 140 14.26 1.12 7.20
N GLN A 141 15.51 1.61 7.17
CA GLN A 141 16.70 0.76 7.16
C GLN A 141 16.83 -0.12 8.40
N GLN A 142 16.38 0.37 9.56
CA GLN A 142 16.46 -0.29 10.86
C GLN A 142 15.07 -0.67 11.39
N TRP A 143 14.16 -1.01 10.47
CA TRP A 143 12.75 -1.30 10.72
C TRP A 143 12.55 -2.36 11.82
N ASP A 144 13.38 -3.40 11.79
CA ASP A 144 13.41 -4.52 12.74
C ASP A 144 13.70 -4.09 14.18
N LEU A 145 14.42 -2.98 14.38
CA LEU A 145 14.75 -2.45 15.70
C LEU A 145 13.69 -1.49 16.27
N LEU A 146 12.72 -1.09 15.45
CA LEU A 146 11.65 -0.18 15.87
C LEU A 146 10.51 -0.92 16.56
N SER A 147 9.98 -0.34 17.63
CA SER A 147 8.73 -0.80 18.25
C SER A 147 7.54 -0.57 17.31
N THR A 148 6.44 -1.28 17.54
CA THR A 148 5.19 -1.08 16.77
C THR A 148 4.72 0.37 16.78
N GLN A 149 4.85 1.07 17.92
CA GLN A 149 4.48 2.48 18.03
C GLN A 149 5.39 3.37 17.17
N HIS A 150 6.70 3.12 17.17
CA HIS A 150 7.63 3.88 16.34
C HIS A 150 7.39 3.64 14.85
N ARG A 151 7.11 2.39 14.45
CA ARG A 151 6.72 2.04 13.07
C ARG A 151 5.45 2.78 12.64
N GLN A 152 4.44 2.85 13.50
CA GLN A 152 3.20 3.59 13.25
C GLN A 152 3.43 5.09 13.06
N GLU A 153 4.22 5.74 13.92
CA GLU A 153 4.55 7.16 13.75
C GLU A 153 5.37 7.43 12.48
N LEU A 154 6.28 6.52 12.13
CA LEU A 154 7.09 6.64 10.92
C LEU A 154 6.24 6.59 9.65
N VAL A 155 5.32 5.63 9.53
CA VAL A 155 4.45 5.48 8.34
C VAL A 155 3.40 6.57 8.24
N ARG A 156 2.97 7.16 9.37
CA ARG A 156 2.08 8.34 9.42
C ARG A 156 2.74 9.57 8.80
N PHE A 157 4.02 9.74 9.07
CA PHE A 157 4.78 10.88 8.55
C PHE A 157 5.05 10.75 7.06
N GLY A 158 5.41 9.55 6.61
CA GLY A 158 5.56 9.19 5.21
C GLY A 158 6.89 8.53 4.90
N GLY A 159 7.21 8.50 3.60
CA GLY A 159 8.38 7.83 3.05
C GLY A 159 8.15 7.51 1.58
N GLY A 160 9.23 7.22 0.87
CA GLY A 160 9.16 6.72 -0.49
C GLY A 160 9.09 5.20 -0.52
N TRP A 161 8.47 4.65 -1.57
CA TRP A 161 8.45 3.22 -1.85
C TRP A 161 9.82 2.57 -1.82
N GLN A 162 10.88 3.29 -2.20
CA GLN A 162 12.23 2.75 -2.22
C GLN A 162 12.67 2.24 -0.84
N ASP A 163 12.46 3.04 0.20
CA ASP A 163 12.87 2.68 1.57
C ASP A 163 11.87 1.71 2.21
N ALA A 164 10.57 1.96 2.02
CA ALA A 164 9.50 1.11 2.54
C ALA A 164 9.53 -0.31 1.92
N GLY A 165 9.75 -0.40 0.62
CA GLY A 165 9.90 -1.68 -0.10
C GLY A 165 11.08 -2.48 0.42
N ALA A 166 12.24 -1.84 0.59
CA ALA A 166 13.42 -2.51 1.17
C ALA A 166 13.19 -2.99 2.61
N ALA A 167 12.41 -2.25 3.42
CA ALA A 167 12.01 -2.69 4.75
C ALA A 167 11.10 -3.92 4.69
N LEU A 168 10.10 -3.91 3.80
CA LEU A 168 9.15 -5.02 3.64
C LEU A 168 9.81 -6.30 3.11
N GLU A 169 10.79 -6.17 2.22
CA GLU A 169 11.57 -7.30 1.69
C GLU A 169 12.38 -8.02 2.78
N ARG A 170 12.82 -7.32 3.83
CA ARG A 170 13.53 -7.91 4.97
C ARG A 170 12.61 -8.66 5.93
N CYS A 171 11.31 -8.36 5.93
CA CYS A 171 10.34 -9.03 6.77
C CYS A 171 9.92 -10.37 6.17
N GLU A 172 9.61 -11.35 7.04
CA GLU A 172 9.10 -12.67 6.64
C GLU A 172 7.87 -13.05 7.46
N GLY A 173 6.97 -13.84 6.86
CA GLY A 173 5.83 -14.42 7.56
C GLY A 173 4.89 -13.37 8.14
N ILE A 174 4.60 -13.48 9.44
CA ILE A 174 3.67 -12.59 10.14
C ILE A 174 4.16 -11.14 10.12
N GLU A 175 5.46 -10.89 10.25
CA GLU A 175 5.99 -9.52 10.26
C GLU A 175 5.81 -8.83 8.91
N ARG A 176 5.90 -9.58 7.80
CA ARG A 176 5.64 -9.04 6.46
C ARG A 176 4.17 -8.62 6.32
N VAL A 177 3.25 -9.42 6.86
CA VAL A 177 1.82 -9.10 6.90
C VAL A 177 1.58 -7.83 7.71
N GLU A 178 2.14 -7.75 8.93
CA GLU A 178 1.98 -6.59 9.81
C GLU A 178 2.58 -5.31 9.21
N THR A 179 3.74 -5.42 8.57
CA THR A 179 4.40 -4.28 7.91
C THR A 179 3.58 -3.78 6.72
N LEU A 180 3.07 -4.68 5.88
CA LEU A 180 2.21 -4.31 4.76
C LEU A 180 0.87 -3.72 5.23
N GLN A 181 0.31 -4.23 6.33
CA GLN A 181 -0.85 -3.64 6.99
C GLN A 181 -0.58 -2.19 7.42
N LEU A 182 0.55 -1.95 8.10
CA LEU A 182 0.93 -0.60 8.53
C LEU A 182 1.09 0.35 7.35
N PHE A 183 1.66 -0.11 6.23
CA PHE A 183 1.84 0.73 5.04
C PHE A 183 0.53 1.08 4.34
N LEU A 184 -0.49 0.22 4.45
CA LEU A 184 -1.78 0.38 3.80
C LEU A 184 -2.89 0.89 4.74
N ASP A 185 -2.56 1.08 6.03
CA ASP A 185 -3.47 1.58 7.04
C ASP A 185 -3.95 3.01 6.74
N GLN A 186 -5.19 3.32 7.10
CA GLN A 186 -5.79 4.63 6.87
C GLN A 186 -5.01 5.79 7.51
N HIS A 187 -4.26 5.53 8.58
CA HIS A 187 -3.43 6.52 9.25
C HIS A 187 -2.04 6.68 8.63
N ALA A 188 -1.60 5.76 7.76
CA ALA A 188 -0.37 5.95 7.02
C ALA A 188 -0.50 7.11 6.02
N ALA A 189 0.63 7.75 5.74
CA ALA A 189 0.70 8.85 4.78
C ALA A 189 0.09 8.42 3.43
N GLU A 190 -0.79 9.26 2.89
CA GLU A 190 -1.49 8.96 1.63
C GLU A 190 -0.51 8.71 0.48
N SER A 191 0.60 9.45 0.42
CA SER A 191 1.65 9.23 -0.59
C SER A 191 2.26 7.84 -0.50
N LEU A 192 2.57 7.37 0.72
CA LEU A 192 3.12 6.03 0.93
C LEU A 192 2.12 4.96 0.49
N ARG A 193 0.84 5.10 0.88
CA ARG A 193 -0.22 4.17 0.47
C ARG A 193 -0.34 4.08 -1.05
N GLN A 194 -0.38 5.22 -1.72
CA GLN A 194 -0.47 5.28 -3.18
C GLN A 194 0.75 4.66 -3.85
N GLU A 195 1.96 4.95 -3.35
CA GLU A 195 3.19 4.41 -3.89
C GLU A 195 3.29 2.88 -3.72
N VAL A 196 2.89 2.34 -2.55
CA VAL A 196 2.84 0.88 -2.30
C VAL A 196 1.85 0.21 -3.24
N GLN A 197 0.65 0.77 -3.40
CA GLN A 197 -0.34 0.23 -4.35
C GLN A 197 0.17 0.31 -5.80
N HIS A 198 0.83 1.41 -6.17
CA HIS A 198 1.39 1.58 -7.51
C HIS A 198 2.56 0.62 -7.77
N ALA A 199 3.41 0.37 -6.76
CA ALA A 199 4.48 -0.63 -6.85
C ALA A 199 3.92 -2.04 -7.04
N GLY A 200 2.81 -2.38 -6.36
CA GLY A 200 2.06 -3.61 -6.59
C GLY A 200 1.54 -3.71 -8.03
N LEU A 201 0.91 -2.65 -8.55
CA LEU A 201 0.43 -2.59 -9.94
C LEU A 201 1.55 -2.79 -10.97
N GLN A 202 2.72 -2.23 -10.70
CA GLN A 202 3.89 -2.33 -11.57
C GLN A 202 4.66 -3.66 -11.42
N GLY A 203 4.23 -4.54 -10.51
CA GLY A 203 4.94 -5.78 -10.20
C GLY A 203 6.29 -5.58 -9.54
N ARG A 204 6.57 -4.37 -9.00
CA ARG A 204 7.79 -4.08 -8.22
C ARG A 204 7.67 -4.61 -6.80
N LEU A 205 6.44 -4.66 -6.27
CA LEU A 205 6.14 -5.31 -5.01
C LEU A 205 5.51 -6.68 -5.29
N ARG A 206 6.24 -7.73 -4.96
CA ARG A 206 5.82 -9.13 -5.11
C ARG A 206 5.87 -9.81 -3.75
N PRO A 207 4.86 -9.56 -2.89
CA PRO A 207 4.92 -10.13 -1.56
C PRO A 207 4.68 -11.64 -1.67
N GLY A 208 5.23 -12.40 -0.72
CA GLY A 208 5.15 -13.86 -0.74
C GLY A 208 3.74 -14.40 -0.51
N VAL A 209 3.60 -15.72 -0.56
CA VAL A 209 2.33 -16.40 -0.26
C VAL A 209 1.86 -16.16 1.18
N ASP A 210 2.79 -15.83 2.08
CA ASP A 210 2.55 -15.52 3.50
C ASP A 210 1.53 -14.40 3.70
N VAL A 211 1.50 -13.41 2.81
CA VAL A 211 0.52 -12.31 2.86
C VAL A 211 -0.77 -12.59 2.09
N LEU A 212 -0.80 -13.66 1.27
CA LEU A 212 -1.88 -13.86 0.30
C LEU A 212 -3.24 -14.01 0.97
N ALA A 213 -3.33 -14.75 2.07
CA ALA A 213 -4.57 -14.91 2.83
C ALA A 213 -5.11 -13.56 3.32
N TRP A 214 -4.23 -12.68 3.80
CA TRP A 214 -4.59 -11.34 4.25
C TRP A 214 -5.02 -10.45 3.09
N LEU A 215 -4.29 -10.43 1.97
CA LEU A 215 -4.66 -9.68 0.76
C LEU A 215 -6.05 -10.08 0.27
N LEU A 216 -6.31 -11.38 0.19
CA LEU A 216 -7.59 -11.94 -0.24
C LEU A 216 -8.72 -11.69 0.76
N ALA A 217 -8.44 -11.31 2.00
CA ALA A 217 -9.45 -11.00 3.01
C ALA A 217 -9.89 -9.51 3.02
N GLN A 218 -9.23 -8.63 2.25
CA GLN A 218 -9.46 -7.19 2.35
C GLN A 218 -10.90 -6.77 1.96
N PRO A 219 -11.58 -5.90 2.72
CA PRO A 219 -12.97 -5.54 2.46
C PRO A 219 -13.17 -4.92 1.06
N ASP A 220 -12.26 -4.02 0.65
CA ASP A 220 -12.36 -3.26 -0.59
C ASP A 220 -11.52 -3.83 -1.75
N TRP A 221 -11.32 -5.15 -1.77
CA TRP A 221 -10.52 -5.87 -2.78
C TRP A 221 -10.74 -5.41 -4.23
N ASN A 222 -11.99 -5.21 -4.64
CA ASN A 222 -12.33 -4.83 -6.01
C ASN A 222 -12.02 -3.35 -6.34
N LEU A 223 -11.80 -2.51 -5.32
CA LEU A 223 -11.48 -1.10 -5.46
C LEU A 223 -9.98 -0.82 -5.40
N GLN A 224 -9.17 -1.85 -5.08
CA GLN A 224 -7.73 -1.69 -4.86
C GLN A 224 -6.95 -2.56 -5.84
N PRO A 225 -6.78 -2.11 -7.11
CA PRO A 225 -6.16 -2.92 -8.15
C PRO A 225 -4.69 -3.26 -7.84
N GLY A 226 -4.00 -2.43 -7.05
CA GLY A 226 -2.65 -2.75 -6.56
C GLY A 226 -2.59 -3.98 -5.65
N LEU A 227 -3.59 -4.17 -4.78
CA LEU A 227 -3.68 -5.39 -3.96
C LEU A 227 -3.93 -6.64 -4.80
N VAL A 228 -4.80 -6.51 -5.81
CA VAL A 228 -5.09 -7.60 -6.74
C VAL A 228 -3.84 -7.99 -7.51
N ALA A 229 -3.04 -7.01 -7.96
CA ALA A 229 -1.78 -7.26 -8.65
C ALA A 229 -0.76 -7.97 -7.75
N MET A 230 -0.60 -7.53 -6.50
CA MET A 230 0.27 -8.18 -5.51
C MET A 230 -0.14 -9.63 -5.22
N ALA A 231 -1.44 -9.88 -5.08
CA ALA A 231 -1.94 -11.23 -4.86
C ALA A 231 -1.74 -12.12 -6.10
N ARG A 232 -1.90 -11.56 -7.31
CA ARG A 232 -1.57 -12.27 -8.56
C ARG A 232 -0.10 -12.66 -8.61
N SER A 233 0.82 -11.74 -8.26
CA SER A 233 2.25 -12.07 -8.22
C SER A 233 2.54 -13.16 -7.19
N ALA A 234 1.95 -13.08 -5.99
CA ALA A 234 2.14 -14.11 -4.96
C ALA A 234 1.70 -15.51 -5.42
N VAL A 235 0.55 -15.60 -6.12
CA VAL A 235 0.06 -16.86 -6.71
C VAL A 235 0.96 -17.35 -7.84
N GLN A 236 1.52 -16.44 -8.65
CA GLN A 236 2.42 -16.79 -9.75
C GLN A 236 3.78 -17.29 -9.24
N ASP A 237 4.29 -16.71 -8.17
CA ASP A 237 5.58 -17.07 -7.57
C ASP A 237 5.52 -18.40 -6.82
N SER A 238 4.41 -18.65 -6.09
CA SER A 238 4.21 -19.87 -5.30
C SER A 238 2.83 -20.50 -5.52
N PRO A 239 2.54 -21.09 -6.71
CA PRO A 239 1.22 -21.61 -7.05
C PRO A 239 0.78 -22.79 -6.16
N GLU A 240 1.72 -23.66 -5.77
CA GLU A 240 1.43 -24.81 -4.91
C GLU A 240 1.08 -24.39 -3.48
N GLU A 241 1.83 -23.46 -2.90
CA GLU A 241 1.54 -22.93 -1.56
C GLU A 241 0.25 -22.11 -1.55
N ALA A 242 0.03 -21.31 -2.59
CA ALA A 242 -1.22 -20.56 -2.76
C ALA A 242 -2.43 -21.50 -2.86
N TRP A 243 -2.23 -22.70 -3.42
CA TRP A 243 -3.29 -23.70 -3.54
C TRP A 243 -3.77 -24.18 -2.18
N GLU A 244 -2.95 -24.21 -1.13
CA GLU A 244 -3.40 -24.59 0.22
C GLU A 244 -4.49 -23.64 0.75
N LEU A 245 -4.54 -22.39 0.30
CA LEU A 245 -5.62 -21.45 0.66
C LEU A 245 -6.98 -21.84 0.09
N SER A 246 -7.04 -22.79 -0.84
CA SER A 246 -8.31 -23.40 -1.27
C SER A 246 -9.00 -24.17 -0.12
N ARG A 247 -8.31 -24.43 1.01
CA ARG A 247 -8.87 -25.02 2.24
C ARG A 247 -9.11 -23.98 3.34
N HIS A 248 -8.82 -22.70 3.08
CA HIS A 248 -8.94 -21.64 4.08
C HIS A 248 -10.37 -21.53 4.61
N PRO A 249 -10.62 -21.30 5.92
CA PRO A 249 -11.98 -21.31 6.49
C PRO A 249 -12.88 -20.20 5.95
N ASN A 250 -12.32 -19.02 5.62
CA ASN A 250 -13.07 -17.89 5.07
C ASN A 250 -13.45 -18.11 3.59
N PRO A 251 -14.75 -18.22 3.23
CA PRO A 251 -15.18 -18.40 1.84
C PRO A 251 -14.83 -17.23 0.92
N GLN A 252 -14.71 -16.00 1.43
CA GLN A 252 -14.30 -14.85 0.60
C GLN A 252 -12.86 -14.98 0.10
N VAL A 253 -11.97 -15.49 0.96
CA VAL A 253 -10.58 -15.78 0.58
C VAL A 253 -10.58 -16.82 -0.54
N ARG A 254 -11.31 -17.93 -0.36
CA ARG A 254 -11.45 -19.00 -1.35
C ARG A 254 -12.05 -18.51 -2.68
N LEU A 255 -13.09 -17.69 -2.61
CA LEU A 255 -13.76 -17.10 -3.78
C LEU A 255 -12.80 -16.25 -4.62
N ARG A 256 -12.03 -15.36 -3.96
CA ARG A 256 -11.09 -14.46 -4.62
C ARG A 256 -9.84 -15.20 -5.09
N LEU A 257 -9.37 -16.19 -4.33
CA LEU A 257 -8.31 -17.10 -4.78
C LEU A 257 -8.69 -17.76 -6.10
N ALA A 258 -9.96 -18.16 -6.24
CA ALA A 258 -10.42 -18.81 -7.46
C ALA A 258 -10.36 -17.89 -8.70
N ASP A 259 -10.34 -16.56 -8.52
CA ASP A 259 -10.16 -15.59 -9.61
C ASP A 259 -8.71 -15.37 -10.04
N LEU A 260 -7.76 -15.77 -9.19
CA LEU A 260 -6.34 -15.59 -9.45
C LEU A 260 -5.71 -16.77 -10.16
N PHE A 261 -6.21 -17.97 -9.89
CA PHE A 261 -5.71 -19.17 -10.52
C PHE A 261 -6.12 -19.24 -11.99
N GLU A 262 -5.12 -19.17 -12.86
CA GLU A 262 -5.31 -19.51 -14.25
C GLU A 262 -5.33 -21.04 -14.39
N ASN A 263 -4.21 -21.74 -14.17
CA ASN A 263 -4.08 -23.18 -14.45
C ASN A 263 -3.92 -24.07 -13.20
N PRO A 264 -4.86 -24.18 -12.25
CA PRO A 264 -4.72 -25.20 -11.24
C PRO A 264 -5.18 -26.55 -11.81
N ALA A 265 -4.27 -27.52 -11.77
CA ALA A 265 -4.48 -28.87 -12.25
C ALA A 265 -5.63 -29.60 -11.51
N ASP A 266 -6.03 -29.10 -10.33
CA ASP A 266 -6.91 -29.80 -9.38
C ASP A 266 -8.22 -29.07 -9.07
N TRP A 267 -8.76 -28.23 -9.97
CA TRP A 267 -10.07 -27.58 -9.79
C TRP A 267 -11.19 -28.55 -9.39
N LEU A 268 -11.20 -29.76 -9.95
CA LEU A 268 -12.19 -30.79 -9.63
C LEU A 268 -12.05 -31.29 -8.19
N SER A 269 -10.82 -31.45 -7.72
CA SER A 269 -10.51 -31.81 -6.33
C SER A 269 -10.98 -30.73 -5.36
N TRP A 270 -10.82 -29.45 -5.71
CA TRP A 270 -11.36 -28.35 -4.92
C TRP A 270 -12.90 -28.35 -4.96
N LEU A 271 -13.50 -28.43 -6.14
CA LEU A 271 -14.95 -28.45 -6.32
C LEU A 271 -15.62 -29.55 -5.49
N ALA A 272 -15.01 -30.74 -5.44
CA ALA A 272 -15.55 -31.90 -4.74
C ALA A 272 -15.71 -31.70 -3.23
N ARG A 273 -14.85 -30.87 -2.62
CA ARG A 273 -14.86 -30.60 -1.17
C ARG A 273 -15.38 -29.22 -0.80
N GLU A 274 -15.52 -28.32 -1.76
CA GLU A 274 -16.05 -26.98 -1.52
C GLU A 274 -17.50 -27.09 -1.08
N THR A 275 -17.92 -26.30 -0.08
CA THR A 275 -19.28 -26.32 0.47
C THR A 275 -20.01 -25.00 0.26
N ASP A 276 -19.29 -23.92 -0.05
CA ASP A 276 -19.89 -22.62 -0.36
C ASP A 276 -20.31 -22.56 -1.84
N ASP A 277 -21.60 -22.37 -2.08
CA ASP A 277 -22.17 -22.34 -3.43
C ASP A 277 -21.59 -21.23 -4.31
N ARG A 278 -21.22 -20.07 -3.74
CA ARG A 278 -20.63 -18.96 -4.50
C ARG A 278 -19.24 -19.32 -5.00
N VAL A 279 -18.46 -20.01 -4.16
CA VAL A 279 -17.13 -20.50 -4.54
C VAL A 279 -17.27 -21.59 -5.60
N ARG A 280 -18.20 -22.54 -5.44
CA ARG A 280 -18.49 -23.57 -6.46
C ARG A 280 -18.88 -22.95 -7.80
N ASP A 281 -19.77 -21.97 -7.80
CA ASP A 281 -20.18 -21.24 -9.01
C ASP A 281 -19.00 -20.53 -9.68
N ARG A 282 -18.09 -19.95 -8.88
CA ARG A 282 -16.88 -19.32 -9.42
C ARG A 282 -15.93 -20.34 -10.05
N ILE A 283 -15.67 -21.46 -9.36
CA ILE A 283 -14.87 -22.58 -9.90
C ILE A 283 -15.47 -23.07 -11.22
N LEU A 284 -16.78 -23.27 -11.26
CA LEU A 284 -17.50 -23.70 -12.46
C LEU A 284 -17.28 -22.73 -13.63
N ARG A 285 -17.38 -21.43 -13.41
CA ARG A 285 -17.10 -20.43 -14.46
C ARG A 285 -15.67 -20.50 -14.98
N VAL A 286 -14.70 -20.87 -14.14
CA VAL A 286 -13.31 -21.07 -14.58
C VAL A 286 -13.20 -22.34 -15.42
N LEU A 287 -13.84 -23.44 -15.01
CA LEU A 287 -13.92 -24.67 -15.80
C LEU A 287 -14.56 -24.43 -17.18
N GLU A 288 -15.66 -23.67 -17.23
CA GLU A 288 -16.39 -23.33 -18.46
C GLU A 288 -15.59 -22.50 -19.48
N ARG A 289 -14.58 -21.76 -19.02
CA ARG A 289 -13.68 -21.01 -19.90
C ARG A 289 -12.63 -21.91 -20.56
N ARG A 290 -12.36 -23.07 -19.98
CA ARG A 290 -11.19 -23.90 -20.28
C ARG A 290 -11.50 -25.24 -20.92
N TYR A 291 -12.62 -25.83 -20.52
CA TYR A 291 -13.05 -27.14 -20.97
C TYR A 291 -14.33 -27.03 -21.77
N ASP A 292 -14.50 -27.92 -22.74
CA ASP A 292 -15.80 -28.20 -23.31
C ASP A 292 -16.46 -29.33 -22.49
N PRO A 293 -17.81 -29.46 -22.51
CA PRO A 293 -18.50 -30.55 -21.83
C PRO A 293 -17.98 -31.93 -22.22
N ALA A 294 -17.55 -32.09 -23.48
CA ALA A 294 -16.97 -33.33 -23.98
C ALA A 294 -15.72 -33.76 -23.22
N ASP A 295 -14.82 -32.82 -22.92
CA ASP A 295 -13.57 -33.10 -22.19
C ASP A 295 -13.86 -33.58 -20.77
N LEU A 296 -14.81 -32.93 -20.09
CA LEU A 296 -15.23 -33.33 -18.74
C LEU A 296 -15.93 -34.69 -18.73
N VAL A 297 -16.70 -35.01 -19.77
CA VAL A 297 -17.31 -36.33 -19.92
C VAL A 297 -16.25 -37.39 -20.15
N ASP A 298 -15.24 -37.14 -20.99
CA ASP A 298 -14.17 -38.10 -21.25
C ASP A 298 -13.33 -38.32 -19.97
N GLN A 299 -13.04 -37.26 -19.20
CA GLN A 299 -12.43 -37.36 -17.87
C GLN A 299 -13.30 -38.21 -16.92
N LEU A 300 -14.61 -37.97 -16.88
CA LEU A 300 -15.56 -38.72 -16.04
C LEU A 300 -15.56 -40.22 -16.31
N HIS A 301 -15.34 -40.66 -17.56
CA HIS A 301 -15.25 -42.09 -17.89
C HIS A 301 -13.96 -42.74 -17.37
N SER A 302 -12.88 -41.97 -17.29
CA SER A 302 -11.58 -42.45 -16.83
C SER A 302 -11.38 -42.31 -15.31
N GLU A 303 -12.17 -41.45 -14.65
CA GLU A 303 -12.02 -41.12 -13.25
C GLU A 303 -12.45 -42.30 -12.36
N LYS A 304 -11.55 -42.67 -11.44
CA LYS A 304 -11.75 -43.79 -10.51
C LYS A 304 -12.12 -43.31 -9.11
N ASP A 305 -11.78 -42.07 -8.75
CA ASP A 305 -12.18 -41.51 -7.47
C ASP A 305 -13.69 -41.18 -7.48
N PRO A 306 -14.51 -41.81 -6.61
CA PRO A 306 -15.94 -41.53 -6.55
C PRO A 306 -16.25 -40.06 -6.20
N VAL A 307 -15.40 -39.41 -5.40
CA VAL A 307 -15.58 -38.00 -4.98
C VAL A 307 -15.36 -37.06 -6.16
N ARG A 308 -14.28 -37.27 -6.92
CA ARG A 308 -14.03 -36.50 -8.16
C ARG A 308 -15.05 -36.79 -9.25
N ARG A 309 -15.52 -38.03 -9.39
CA ARG A 309 -16.64 -38.38 -10.31
C ARG A 309 -17.91 -37.62 -9.97
N GLU A 310 -18.25 -37.50 -8.70
CA GLU A 310 -19.44 -36.76 -8.28
C GLU A 310 -19.28 -35.26 -8.54
N ALA A 311 -18.09 -34.69 -8.34
CA ALA A 311 -17.78 -33.31 -8.68
C ALA A 311 -17.88 -33.03 -10.19
N LEU A 312 -17.39 -33.94 -11.03
CA LEU A 312 -17.56 -33.89 -12.49
C LEU A 312 -19.05 -33.95 -12.87
N GLY A 313 -19.81 -34.87 -12.25
CA GLY A 313 -21.26 -34.96 -12.44
C GLY A 313 -21.97 -33.65 -12.08
N TRP A 314 -21.61 -33.05 -10.94
CA TRP A 314 -22.14 -31.75 -10.51
C TRP A 314 -21.78 -30.65 -11.52
N ALA A 315 -20.53 -30.57 -11.98
CA ALA A 315 -20.10 -29.56 -12.95
C ALA A 315 -20.91 -29.65 -14.26
N LEU A 316 -21.15 -30.86 -14.78
CA LEU A 316 -21.95 -31.08 -16.00
C LEU A 316 -23.43 -30.70 -15.79
N VAL A 317 -24.00 -31.02 -14.63
CA VAL A 317 -25.36 -30.61 -14.25
C VAL A 317 -25.48 -29.09 -14.19
N HIS A 318 -24.48 -28.40 -13.64
CA HIS A 318 -24.52 -26.96 -13.44
C HIS A 318 -23.96 -26.14 -14.61
N TRP A 319 -23.42 -26.79 -15.64
CA TRP A 319 -22.89 -26.14 -16.85
C TRP A 319 -23.87 -25.16 -17.52
N ASN A 320 -23.62 -23.87 -17.42
CA ASN A 320 -24.47 -22.80 -17.91
C ASN A 320 -24.01 -22.25 -19.26
N ARG A 321 -22.73 -22.44 -19.64
CA ARG A 321 -22.27 -22.08 -20.98
C ARG A 321 -23.11 -22.81 -22.04
N GLY A 322 -23.67 -22.05 -22.97
CA GLY A 322 -24.64 -22.55 -23.95
C GLY A 322 -24.14 -23.77 -24.72
N ILE A 323 -24.87 -24.87 -24.62
CA ILE A 323 -24.63 -26.11 -25.37
C ILE A 323 -25.10 -25.86 -26.81
N THR A 324 -24.20 -25.32 -27.61
CA THR A 324 -24.49 -24.88 -28.98
C THR A 324 -24.08 -25.92 -30.02
N ARG A 325 -23.17 -26.83 -29.68
CA ARG A 325 -22.69 -27.88 -30.58
C ARG A 325 -23.40 -29.20 -30.30
N ASN A 326 -23.75 -29.92 -31.37
CA ASN A 326 -24.35 -31.26 -31.27
C ASN A 326 -23.41 -32.25 -30.55
N GLN A 327 -22.09 -32.07 -30.65
CA GLN A 327 -21.10 -32.90 -29.97
C GLN A 327 -21.21 -32.80 -28.44
N ASP A 328 -21.46 -31.60 -27.91
CA ASP A 328 -21.59 -31.34 -26.47
C ASP A 328 -22.86 -32.02 -25.95
N TRP A 329 -23.94 -31.96 -26.73
CA TRP A 329 -25.20 -32.64 -26.41
C TRP A 329 -25.04 -34.16 -26.41
N LYS A 330 -24.31 -34.73 -27.38
CA LYS A 330 -23.97 -36.15 -27.39
C LYS A 330 -23.11 -36.53 -26.18
N ALA A 331 -22.11 -35.71 -25.83
CA ALA A 331 -21.26 -35.95 -24.68
C ALA A 331 -22.05 -35.96 -23.36
N LEU A 332 -22.92 -34.97 -23.14
CA LEU A 332 -23.76 -34.93 -21.94
C LEU A 332 -24.74 -36.11 -21.85
N ASN A 333 -25.24 -36.62 -22.98
CA ASN A 333 -26.02 -37.86 -22.98
C ASN A 333 -25.16 -39.08 -22.62
N ARG A 334 -23.90 -39.15 -23.09
CA ARG A 334 -22.97 -40.22 -22.67
C ARG A 334 -22.74 -40.19 -21.15
N ALA A 335 -22.62 -38.99 -20.54
CA ALA A 335 -22.46 -38.84 -19.08
C ALA A 335 -23.57 -39.50 -18.25
N LEU A 336 -24.79 -39.65 -18.78
CA LEU A 336 -25.89 -40.33 -18.08
C LEU A 336 -25.58 -41.80 -17.78
N SER A 337 -24.70 -42.41 -18.56
CA SER A 337 -24.23 -43.78 -18.41
C SER A 337 -22.93 -43.90 -17.61
N SER A 338 -22.33 -42.78 -17.19
CA SER A 338 -20.94 -42.71 -16.71
C SER A 338 -20.78 -42.74 -15.17
N GLY A 339 -21.59 -43.55 -14.47
CA GLY A 339 -21.37 -43.80 -13.04
C GLY A 339 -21.58 -42.60 -12.09
N ILE A 340 -22.05 -41.44 -12.57
CA ILE A 340 -22.43 -40.31 -11.71
C ILE A 340 -23.57 -40.70 -10.77
N GLY A 341 -23.62 -40.08 -9.59
CA GLY A 341 -24.63 -40.28 -8.57
C GLY A 341 -26.06 -40.14 -9.09
N ARG A 342 -27.00 -40.83 -8.43
CA ARG A 342 -28.42 -40.89 -8.86
C ARG A 342 -29.04 -39.49 -8.95
N GLU A 343 -28.70 -38.61 -8.03
CA GLU A 343 -29.21 -37.23 -8.00
C GLU A 343 -28.71 -36.42 -9.20
N ASN A 344 -27.40 -36.37 -9.43
CA ASN A 344 -26.80 -35.68 -10.56
C ASN A 344 -27.31 -36.24 -11.90
N ARG A 345 -27.47 -37.56 -12.02
CA ARG A 345 -28.07 -38.19 -13.21
C ARG A 345 -29.49 -37.71 -13.46
N THR A 346 -30.30 -37.59 -12.42
CA THR A 346 -31.69 -37.13 -12.52
C THR A 346 -31.74 -35.67 -12.97
N ARG A 347 -30.94 -34.79 -12.34
CA ARG A 347 -30.85 -33.38 -12.70
C ARG A 347 -30.33 -33.17 -14.13
N LEU A 348 -29.34 -33.95 -14.56
CA LEU A 348 -28.80 -33.87 -15.92
C LEU A 348 -29.85 -34.28 -16.97
N LYS A 349 -30.63 -35.35 -16.71
CA LYS A 349 -31.76 -35.75 -17.58
C LYS A 349 -32.77 -34.62 -17.73
N GLU A 350 -33.17 -33.98 -16.63
CA GLU A 350 -34.11 -32.87 -16.67
C GLU A 350 -33.57 -31.68 -17.47
N LYS A 351 -32.31 -31.32 -17.25
CA LYS A 351 -31.64 -30.23 -17.98
C LYS A 351 -31.63 -30.49 -19.49
N LEU A 352 -31.23 -31.69 -19.91
CA LEU A 352 -31.21 -32.08 -21.32
C LEU A 352 -32.61 -32.08 -21.94
N ALA A 353 -33.63 -32.55 -21.22
CA ALA A 353 -35.01 -32.52 -21.68
C ALA A 353 -35.54 -31.08 -21.86
N ARG A 354 -35.24 -30.17 -20.92
CA ARG A 354 -35.63 -28.75 -21.02
C ARG A 354 -34.96 -28.07 -22.21
N GLN A 355 -33.65 -28.28 -22.39
CA GLN A 355 -32.92 -27.71 -23.52
C GLN A 355 -33.36 -28.28 -24.88
N GLY A 356 -33.64 -29.58 -24.96
CA GLY A 356 -34.19 -30.21 -26.17
C GLY A 356 -35.54 -29.62 -26.59
N ARG A 357 -36.44 -29.35 -25.64
CA ARG A 357 -37.73 -28.69 -25.90
C ARG A 357 -37.57 -27.24 -26.40
N LEU A 358 -36.60 -26.50 -25.85
CA LEU A 358 -36.30 -25.14 -26.29
C LEU A 358 -35.72 -25.11 -27.72
N GLY A 359 -34.81 -26.02 -28.04
CA GLY A 359 -34.26 -26.16 -29.39
C GLY A 359 -35.33 -26.57 -30.43
N LEU A 360 -36.27 -27.43 -30.05
CA LEU A 360 -37.39 -27.82 -30.92
C LEU A 360 -38.34 -26.63 -31.17
N ARG A 361 -38.65 -25.84 -30.14
CA ARG A 361 -39.48 -24.62 -30.28
C ARG A 361 -38.83 -23.55 -31.14
N ALA A 362 -37.51 -23.33 -30.99
CA ALA A 362 -36.79 -22.36 -31.81
C ALA A 362 -36.78 -22.72 -33.30
N ARG A 363 -36.78 -24.01 -33.65
CA ARG A 363 -36.86 -24.49 -35.04
C ARG A 363 -38.27 -24.49 -35.63
N LEU A 364 -39.31 -24.38 -34.80
CA LEU A 364 -40.71 -24.32 -35.24
C LEU A 364 -41.23 -22.88 -35.39
N LEU A 365 -40.48 -21.89 -34.89
CA LEU A 365 -40.84 -20.46 -34.87
C LEU A 365 -39.92 -19.58 -35.74
N GLY A 366 -38.85 -20.14 -36.30
CA GLY A 366 -38.04 -19.52 -37.37
C GLY A 366 -38.23 -20.30 -38.65
#